data_AF-A0A7Y2VE47-F1
#
_entry.id   AF-A0A7Y2VE47-F1
#
_cell.length_a   1.000
_cell.length_b   1.000
_cell.length_c   1.000
_cell.angle_alpha   90.00
_cell.angle_beta   90.00
_cell.angle_gamma   90.00
#
_symmetry.space_group_name_H-M   'P 1'
#
loop_
_entity.id
_entity.type
_entity.pdbx_description
1 polymer ?
#
loop_
_entity_poly.entity_id
_entity_poly.type
_entity_poly.pdbx_seq_one_letter_code
_entity_poly.pdbx_strand_id
1 'polypeptide(L)'
;NAVLEDGQIIRNEELTFDPPRPWSYAYCSDTAYKPELVSSLKGMRVMYHEATFLDSESHLAKTTRHATARQAATIARDAGVETLILGHFSTRYKEISAFAEEAESIFPGVLLADDGKQFVF
;
A
#
# COMPACT_ATOMS: atom_id res chain seq x y z
N ASN A 1 -26.99 -3.18 -24.50
CA ASN A 1 -28.09 -4.13 -24.76
C ASN A 1 -27.82 -4.83 -26.08
N ALA A 2 -28.18 -6.11 -26.18
CA ALA A 2 -28.23 -6.83 -27.45
C ALA A 2 -29.67 -6.78 -28.01
N VAL A 3 -29.80 -6.72 -29.33
CA VAL A 3 -31.10 -6.74 -30.02
C VAL A 3 -31.18 -8.02 -30.84
N LEU A 4 -32.18 -8.84 -30.58
CA LEU A 4 -32.45 -10.08 -31.32
C LEU A 4 -33.15 -9.78 -32.65
N GLU A 5 -33.17 -10.78 -33.55
CA GLU A 5 -33.79 -10.65 -34.88
C GLU A 5 -35.31 -10.38 -34.82
N ASP A 6 -35.98 -10.78 -33.73
CA ASP A 6 -37.40 -10.51 -33.47
C ASP A 6 -37.65 -9.13 -32.83
N GLY A 7 -36.60 -8.34 -32.63
CA GLY A 7 -36.65 -7.02 -31.99
C GLY A 7 -36.63 -7.04 -30.47
N GLN A 8 -36.56 -8.22 -29.82
CA GLN A 8 -36.39 -8.30 -28.38
C GLN A 8 -35.05 -7.69 -27.95
N ILE A 9 -35.07 -6.91 -26.88
CA ILE A 9 -33.87 -6.31 -26.29
C ILE A 9 -33.48 -7.09 -25.03
N ILE A 10 -32.24 -7.60 -25.01
CA ILE A 10 -31.64 -8.21 -23.82
C ILE A 10 -30.70 -7.18 -23.18
N ARG A 11 -30.84 -6.95 -21.87
CA ARG A 11 -29.99 -5.99 -21.16
C ARG A 11 -28.58 -6.52 -21.02
N ASN A 12 -27.57 -5.65 -21.02
CA ASN A 12 -26.19 -6.09 -20.90
C ASN A 12 -25.93 -6.81 -19.58
N GLU A 13 -26.61 -6.41 -18.50
CA GLU A 13 -26.47 -7.01 -17.16
C GLU A 13 -26.93 -8.48 -17.11
N GLU A 14 -27.74 -8.93 -18.08
CA GLU A 14 -28.16 -10.34 -18.21
C GLU A 14 -27.13 -11.17 -19.01
N LEU A 15 -26.26 -10.50 -19.76
CA LEU A 15 -25.29 -11.11 -20.68
C LEU A 15 -23.85 -10.99 -20.20
N THR A 16 -23.60 -10.15 -19.21
CA THR A 16 -22.26 -9.79 -18.75
C THR A 16 -22.21 -9.76 -17.23
N PHE A 17 -21.01 -9.94 -16.68
CA PHE A 17 -20.74 -9.77 -15.27
C PHE A 17 -19.97 -8.47 -15.05
N ASP A 18 -20.07 -7.94 -13.84
CA ASP A 18 -19.19 -6.85 -13.43
C ASP A 18 -17.72 -7.28 -13.59
N PRO A 19 -16.85 -6.40 -14.11
CA PRO A 19 -15.44 -6.73 -14.25
C PRO A 19 -14.82 -6.98 -12.86
N PRO A 20 -13.77 -7.82 -12.77
CA PRO A 20 -12.99 -7.93 -11.55
C PRO A 20 -12.47 -6.57 -11.09
N ARG A 21 -12.32 -6.37 -9.78
CA ARG A 21 -11.78 -5.12 -9.25
C ARG A 21 -10.41 -4.83 -9.87
N PRO A 22 -10.19 -3.64 -10.48
CA PRO A 22 -8.93 -3.28 -11.09
C PRO A 22 -7.75 -3.37 -10.13
N TRP A 23 -6.59 -3.75 -10.65
CA TRP A 23 -5.34 -3.68 -9.90
C TRP A 23 -4.88 -2.24 -9.73
N SER A 24 -4.37 -1.92 -8.55
CA SER A 24 -3.81 -0.61 -8.27
C SER A 24 -2.61 -0.72 -7.32
N TYR A 25 -1.58 0.07 -7.62
CA TYR A 25 -0.31 0.05 -6.90
C TYR A 25 0.18 1.47 -6.67
N ALA A 26 0.54 1.79 -5.43
CA ALA A 26 1.16 3.05 -5.05
C ALA A 26 2.61 2.82 -4.66
N TYR A 27 3.51 3.70 -5.13
CA TYR A 27 4.93 3.68 -4.80
C TYR A 27 5.33 4.99 -4.10
N CYS A 28 5.39 4.94 -2.77
CA CYS A 28 5.80 6.06 -1.91
C CYS A 28 7.28 5.92 -1.56
N SER A 29 8.14 6.44 -2.43
CA SER A 29 9.59 6.56 -2.16
C SER A 29 9.88 7.61 -1.08
N ASP A 30 11.15 7.80 -0.75
CA ASP A 30 11.76 8.85 0.08
C ASP A 30 10.87 10.07 0.31
N THR A 31 10.17 10.07 1.44
CA THR A 31 9.17 11.08 1.78
C THR A 31 9.05 11.14 3.31
N ALA A 32 9.11 12.36 3.86
CA ALA A 32 8.74 12.60 5.25
C ALA A 32 7.27 12.25 5.48
N TYR A 33 6.88 11.91 6.71
CA TYR A 33 5.47 11.66 7.03
C TYR A 33 4.54 12.74 6.51
N LYS A 34 3.64 12.34 5.61
CA LYS A 34 2.76 13.23 4.84
C LYS A 34 1.32 12.70 4.84
N PRO A 35 0.53 12.97 5.89
CA PRO A 35 -0.87 12.53 6.01
C PRO A 35 -1.74 12.92 4.82
N GLU A 36 -1.41 14.00 4.12
CA GLU A 36 -2.14 14.48 2.95
C GLU A 36 -2.14 13.47 1.79
N LEU A 37 -1.24 12.48 1.80
CA LEU A 37 -1.24 11.40 0.80
C LEU A 37 -2.45 10.47 0.94
N VAL A 38 -3.05 10.37 2.13
CA VAL A 38 -4.15 9.44 2.43
C VAL A 38 -5.31 9.57 1.44
N SER A 39 -5.68 10.80 1.06
CA SER A 39 -6.77 11.02 0.10
C SER A 39 -6.50 10.43 -1.28
N SER A 40 -5.25 10.49 -1.73
CA SER A 40 -4.83 10.00 -3.05
C SER A 40 -4.62 8.48 -3.08
N LEU A 41 -4.41 7.87 -1.91
CA LEU A 41 -4.13 6.44 -1.74
C LEU A 41 -5.38 5.62 -1.41
N LYS A 42 -6.54 6.28 -1.30
CA LYS A 42 -7.76 5.68 -0.77
C LYS A 42 -8.16 4.42 -1.53
N GLY A 43 -8.23 3.29 -0.83
CA GLY A 43 -8.69 2.01 -1.37
C GLY A 43 -7.76 1.37 -2.41
N MET A 44 -6.48 1.75 -2.44
CA MET A 44 -5.47 1.08 -3.27
C MET A 44 -5.29 -0.39 -2.84
N ARG A 45 -4.93 -1.26 -3.79
CA ARG A 45 -4.70 -2.67 -3.46
C ARG A 45 -3.38 -2.85 -2.75
N VAL A 46 -2.29 -2.38 -3.36
CA VAL A 46 -0.96 -2.52 -2.81
C VAL A 46 -0.29 -1.16 -2.71
N MET A 47 0.37 -0.90 -1.59
CA MET A 47 1.18 0.30 -1.39
C MET A 47 2.58 -0.10 -0.95
N TYR A 48 3.60 0.27 -1.72
CA TYR A 48 4.97 0.34 -1.24
C TYR A 48 5.20 1.68 -0.57
N HIS A 49 5.81 1.68 0.61
CA HIS A 49 6.21 2.90 1.31
C HIS A 49 7.60 2.75 1.93
N GLU A 50 8.41 3.81 1.84
CA GLU A 50 9.68 3.87 2.55
C GLU A 50 9.46 3.81 4.08
N ALA A 51 10.32 3.07 4.76
CA ALA A 51 10.38 3.04 6.21
C ALA A 51 11.85 3.02 6.60
N THR A 52 12.50 4.18 6.46
CA THR A 52 13.94 4.29 6.74
C THR A 52 14.27 4.03 8.21
N PHE A 53 13.32 4.32 9.12
CA PHE A 53 13.52 4.23 10.56
C PHE A 53 12.39 3.49 11.29
N LEU A 54 12.67 2.99 12.49
CA LEU A 54 11.65 2.66 13.48
C LEU A 54 11.22 3.92 14.23
N ASP A 55 10.11 3.86 14.95
CA ASP A 55 9.55 4.99 15.69
C ASP A 55 10.48 5.52 16.80
N SER A 56 11.34 4.65 17.35
CA SER A 56 12.40 5.03 18.30
C SER A 56 13.35 6.10 17.73
N GLU A 57 13.52 6.11 16.40
CA GLU A 57 14.37 7.04 15.66
C GLU A 57 13.55 8.08 14.87
N SER A 58 12.30 8.33 15.26
CA SER A 58 11.40 9.30 14.60
C SER A 58 12.00 10.71 14.48
N HIS A 59 12.84 11.10 15.43
CA HIS A 59 13.58 12.36 15.38
C HIS A 59 14.52 12.42 14.17
N LEU A 60 15.21 11.32 13.83
CA LEU A 60 16.07 11.24 12.65
C LEU A 60 15.23 11.30 11.39
N ALA A 61 14.17 10.49 11.30
CA ALA A 61 13.23 10.50 10.19
C ALA A 61 12.78 11.92 9.82
N LYS A 62 12.39 12.71 10.82
CA LYS A 62 12.01 14.11 10.64
C LYS A 62 13.16 14.97 10.09
N THR A 63 14.35 14.85 10.65
CA THR A 63 15.51 15.68 10.24
C THR A 63 16.03 15.33 8.85
N THR A 64 15.99 14.06 8.46
CA THR A 64 16.47 13.56 7.16
C THR A 64 15.37 13.52 6.10
N ARG A 65 14.14 13.90 6.46
CA ARG A 65 12.95 13.87 5.60
C ARG A 65 12.56 12.48 5.10
N HIS A 66 12.63 11.51 6.01
CA HIS A 66 12.18 10.13 5.82
C HIS A 66 10.99 9.80 6.72
N ALA A 67 10.45 8.59 6.56
CA ALA A 67 9.35 8.07 7.36
C ALA A 67 9.78 6.94 8.30
N THR A 68 8.99 6.72 9.35
CA THR A 68 9.10 5.54 10.21
C THR A 68 8.17 4.41 9.75
N ALA A 69 8.43 3.17 10.18
CA ALA A 69 7.54 2.04 9.94
C ALA A 69 6.12 2.31 10.49
N ARG A 70 6.03 2.83 11.71
CA ARG A 70 4.77 3.31 12.32
C ARG A 70 4.05 4.33 11.43
N GLN A 71 4.77 5.30 10.86
CA GLN A 71 4.20 6.35 10.01
C GLN A 71 3.68 5.79 8.68
N ALA A 72 4.46 4.94 8.01
CA ALA A 72 4.06 4.24 6.80
C ALA A 72 2.79 3.39 7.03
N ALA A 73 2.76 2.62 8.12
CA ALA A 73 1.60 1.82 8.51
C ALA A 73 0.36 2.66 8.83
N THR A 74 0.55 3.82 9.46
CA THR A 74 -0.53 4.77 9.73
C THR A 74 -1.16 5.28 8.42
N ILE A 75 -0.34 5.66 7.43
CA ILE A 75 -0.85 6.07 6.11
C ILE A 75 -1.61 4.92 5.44
N ALA A 76 -1.07 3.69 5.51
CA ALA A 76 -1.69 2.51 4.91
C ALA A 76 -3.09 2.24 5.50
N ARG A 77 -3.19 2.25 6.83
CA ARG A 77 -4.44 2.10 7.57
C ARG A 77 -5.45 3.19 7.21
N ASP A 78 -5.03 4.44 7.24
CA ASP A 78 -5.94 5.59 7.03
C ASP A 78 -6.40 5.68 5.58
N ALA A 79 -5.56 5.27 4.63
CA ALA A 79 -5.92 5.13 3.21
C ALA A 79 -6.79 3.88 2.94
N GLY A 80 -6.85 2.92 3.86
CA GLY A 80 -7.56 1.66 3.67
C GLY A 80 -7.00 0.86 2.50
N VAL A 81 -5.66 0.78 2.39
CA VAL A 81 -5.01 -0.09 1.40
C VAL A 81 -5.14 -1.56 1.82
N GLU A 82 -5.03 -2.51 0.88
CA GLU A 82 -5.14 -3.94 1.21
C GLU A 82 -3.81 -4.55 1.67
N THR A 83 -2.69 -4.05 1.18
CA THR A 83 -1.35 -4.55 1.52
C THR A 83 -0.33 -3.42 1.56
N LEU A 84 0.51 -3.43 2.59
CA LEU A 84 1.63 -2.52 2.76
C LEU A 84 2.94 -3.27 2.53
N ILE A 85 3.76 -2.79 1.62
CA ILE A 85 5.14 -3.24 1.45
C ILE A 85 6.06 -2.17 2.03
N LEU A 86 6.91 -2.54 2.99
CA LEU A 86 7.93 -1.67 3.54
C LEU A 86 9.28 -1.92 2.87
N GLY A 87 10.03 -0.85 2.61
CA GLY A 87 11.38 -0.91 2.08
C GLY A 87 12.19 0.35 2.41
N HIS A 88 13.33 0.52 1.72
CA HIS A 88 14.26 1.62 1.96
C HIS A 88 14.79 1.67 3.40
N PHE A 89 15.16 0.51 3.96
CA PHE A 89 15.63 0.40 5.34
C PHE A 89 17.02 1.01 5.54
N SER A 90 17.23 1.72 6.65
CA SER A 90 18.56 2.19 7.01
C SER A 90 19.49 1.01 7.36
N THR A 91 20.69 1.01 6.79
CA THR A 91 21.75 0.00 7.05
C THR A 91 22.20 -0.09 8.51
N ARG A 92 21.75 0.81 9.39
CA ARG A 92 21.98 0.73 10.84
C ARG A 92 21.25 -0.44 11.49
N TYR A 93 20.14 -0.89 10.91
CA TYR A 93 19.37 -2.01 11.43
C TYR A 93 19.94 -3.29 10.83
N LYS A 94 20.32 -4.23 11.70
CA LYS A 94 20.83 -5.54 11.26
C LYS A 94 19.72 -6.45 10.74
N GLU A 95 18.55 -6.32 11.35
CA GLU A 95 17.37 -7.13 11.05
C GLU A 95 16.21 -6.22 10.73
N ILE A 96 15.45 -6.59 9.69
CA ILE A 96 14.28 -5.82 9.23
C ILE A 96 12.97 -6.32 9.86
N SER A 97 12.99 -7.43 10.62
CA SER A 97 11.79 -7.98 11.26
C SER A 97 11.11 -6.99 12.21
N ALA A 98 11.89 -6.15 12.90
CA ALA A 98 11.36 -5.11 13.79
C ALA A 98 10.46 -4.09 13.06
N PHE A 99 10.69 -3.86 11.75
CA PHE A 99 9.83 -2.99 10.95
C PHE A 99 8.45 -3.59 10.71
N ALA A 100 8.40 -4.91 10.48
CA ALA A 100 7.14 -5.63 10.36
C ALA A 100 6.39 -5.60 11.70
N GLU A 101 7.04 -5.96 12.80
CA GLU A 101 6.42 -5.95 14.14
C GLU A 101 5.83 -4.57 14.50
N GLU A 102 6.58 -3.49 14.26
CA GLU A 102 6.10 -2.13 14.53
C GLU A 102 4.91 -1.76 13.62
N ALA A 103 5.01 -2.03 12.32
CA ALA A 103 3.97 -1.67 11.36
C ALA A 103 2.69 -2.50 11.54
N GLU A 104 2.81 -3.81 11.81
CA GLU A 104 1.69 -4.72 12.05
C GLU A 104 0.88 -4.35 13.29
N SER A 105 1.50 -3.66 14.26
CA SER A 105 0.77 -3.11 15.41
C SER A 105 -0.26 -2.01 15.02
N ILE A 106 -0.16 -1.48 13.80
CA ILE A 106 -1.02 -0.40 13.28
C ILE A 106 -1.84 -0.84 12.07
N PHE A 107 -1.27 -1.67 11.19
CA PHE A 107 -1.89 -2.09 9.94
C PHE A 107 -1.64 -3.59 9.71
N PRO A 108 -2.68 -4.45 9.68
CA PRO A 108 -2.50 -5.85 9.32
C PRO A 108 -2.21 -6.00 7.82
N GLY A 109 -1.33 -6.93 7.43
CA GLY A 109 -0.98 -7.15 6.02
C GLY A 109 0.29 -6.41 5.58
N VAL A 110 1.34 -6.49 6.39
CA VAL A 110 2.65 -5.92 6.09
C VAL A 110 3.54 -6.97 5.43
N LEU A 111 4.24 -6.56 4.37
CA LEU A 111 5.27 -7.32 3.71
C LEU A 111 6.57 -6.53 3.73
N LEU A 112 7.69 -7.20 4.00
CA LEU A 112 9.01 -6.57 3.92
C LEU A 112 9.64 -6.83 2.56
N ALA A 113 10.03 -5.76 1.86
CA ALA A 113 10.84 -5.84 0.66
C ALA A 113 12.26 -6.35 1.00
N ASP A 114 12.90 -6.98 0.03
CA ASP A 114 14.29 -7.43 0.13
C ASP A 114 14.87 -7.50 -1.29
N ASP A 115 16.19 -7.54 -1.41
CA ASP A 115 16.88 -7.55 -2.69
C ASP A 115 16.45 -8.77 -3.53
N GLY A 116 15.96 -8.50 -4.74
CA GLY A 116 15.48 -9.54 -5.66
C GLY A 116 14.15 -10.18 -5.27
N LYS A 117 13.51 -9.76 -4.16
CA LYS A 117 12.23 -10.31 -3.71
C LYS A 117 11.09 -9.91 -4.65
N GLN A 118 10.21 -10.86 -4.95
CA GLN A 118 9.05 -10.68 -5.80
C GLN A 118 7.77 -10.90 -5.01
N PHE A 119 6.75 -10.10 -5.31
CA PHE A 119 5.40 -10.23 -4.76
C PHE A 119 4.43 -10.52 -5.89
N VAL A 120 3.57 -11.53 -5.69
CA VAL A 120 2.53 -11.93 -6.64
C VAL A 120 1.19 -11.74 -5.93
N PHE A 121 0.28 -11.04 -6.59
CA PHE A 121 -1.04 -10.69 -6.08
C PHE A 121 -2.14 -11.20 -7.01
#